data_AF-A0A2E0K4U1-F1
#
_entry.id   AF-A0A2E0K4U1-F1
#
_cell.length_a   1.000
_cell.length_b   1.000
_cell.length_c   1.000
_cell.angle_alpha   90.00
_cell.angle_beta   90.00
_cell.angle_gamma   90.00
#
_symmetry.space_group_name_H-M   'P 1'
#
loop_
_entity.id
_entity.type
_entity.pdbx_description
1 polymer ?
#
loop_
_entity_poly.entity_id
_entity_poly.type
_entity_poly.pdbx_seq_one_letter_code
_entity_poly.pdbx_strand_id
1 'polypeptide(L)' 'MTKEHDNEHFLYDRSWVEIEEMLDRAERKMNYHETESHLANSQQDKMYHIRNFKALQGVTKSLRWVLGDVRIDDPLE' A
#
# COMPACT_ATOMS: atom_id res chain seq x y z
N MET A 1 14.24 -27.18 24.46
CA MET A 1 13.30 -26.23 25.09
C MET A 1 12.98 -25.18 24.04
N THR A 2 11.86 -25.38 23.36
CA THR A 2 11.38 -24.62 22.18
C THR A 2 10.98 -23.21 22.59
N LYS A 3 11.48 -22.19 21.88
CA LYS A 3 11.08 -20.80 22.06
C LYS A 3 9.78 -20.56 21.28
N GLU A 4 8.65 -20.90 21.87
CA GLU A 4 7.32 -20.58 21.38
C GLU A 4 6.91 -19.18 21.88
N HIS A 5 7.51 -18.11 21.34
CA HIS A 5 7.11 -16.73 21.70
C HIS A 5 7.21 -15.70 20.56
N ASP A 6 7.17 -16.11 19.29
CA ASP A 6 7.27 -15.16 18.14
C ASP A 6 5.95 -14.95 17.37
N ASN A 7 4.81 -15.48 17.85
CA ASN A 7 3.59 -15.63 17.06
C ASN A 7 2.36 -14.82 17.56
N GLU A 8 2.55 -13.73 18.31
CA GLU A 8 1.43 -12.89 18.78
C GLU A 8 1.10 -11.70 17.86
N HIS A 9 1.97 -11.35 16.91
CA HIS A 9 1.81 -10.12 16.12
C HIS A 9 1.21 -10.30 14.72
N PHE A 10 1.19 -11.53 14.18
CA PHE A 10 0.78 -11.80 12.81
C PHE A 10 -0.21 -12.95 12.75
N LEU A 11 -1.30 -12.76 12.03
CA LEU A 11 -2.37 -13.76 11.93
C LEU A 11 -2.07 -14.84 10.87
N TYR A 12 -1.22 -14.52 9.88
CA TYR A 12 -0.83 -15.41 8.77
C TYR A 12 -2.00 -16.06 7.98
N ASP A 13 -3.23 -15.57 8.14
CA ASP A 13 -4.46 -16.19 7.65
C ASP A 13 -5.30 -15.27 6.75
N ARG A 14 -4.75 -14.12 6.31
CA ARG A 14 -5.47 -13.22 5.40
C ARG A 14 -5.86 -13.94 4.12
N SER A 15 -7.14 -13.86 3.78
CA SER A 15 -7.69 -14.38 2.53
C SER A 15 -7.31 -13.49 1.33
N TRP A 16 -7.40 -14.08 0.13
CA TRP A 16 -7.22 -13.33 -1.12
C TRP A 16 -8.18 -12.15 -1.24
N VAL A 17 -9.44 -12.33 -0.84
CA VAL A 17 -10.47 -11.28 -0.85
C VAL A 17 -10.05 -10.09 0.01
N GLU A 18 -9.52 -10.33 1.22
CA GLU A 18 -9.05 -9.24 2.09
C GLU A 18 -7.86 -8.48 1.49
N ILE A 19 -6.98 -9.16 0.75
CA ILE A 19 -5.84 -8.54 0.07
C ILE A 19 -6.32 -7.71 -1.12
N GLU A 20 -7.27 -8.22 -1.92
CA GLU A 20 -7.90 -7.49 -3.02
C GLU A 20 -8.66 -6.25 -2.52
N GLU A 21 -9.43 -6.38 -1.44
CA GLU A 21 -10.10 -5.24 -0.80
C GLU A 21 -9.11 -4.20 -0.27
N MET A 22 -7.99 -4.64 0.30
CA MET A 22 -6.94 -3.72 0.74
C MET A 22 -6.30 -3.00 -0.45
N LEU A 23 -6.07 -3.71 -1.57
CA LEU A 23 -5.55 -3.12 -2.81
C LEU A 23 -6.49 -2.04 -3.35
N ASP A 24 -7.79 -2.31 -3.48
CA ASP A 24 -8.79 -1.32 -3.93
C ASP A 24 -8.79 -0.08 -3.00
N ARG A 25 -8.74 -0.28 -1.68
CA ARG A 25 -8.67 0.82 -0.71
C ARG A 25 -7.39 1.64 -0.84
N ALA A 26 -6.26 0.99 -1.06
CA ALA A 26 -4.98 1.66 -1.25
C ALA A 26 -4.97 2.51 -2.52
N GLU A 27 -5.48 1.96 -3.63
CA GLU A 27 -5.61 2.67 -4.92
C GLU A 27 -6.54 3.88 -4.83
N ARG A 28 -7.69 3.76 -4.16
CA ARG A 28 -8.60 4.90 -3.94
C ARG A 28 -7.94 6.02 -3.13
N LYS A 29 -7.24 5.67 -2.05
CA LYS A 29 -6.48 6.66 -1.26
C LYS A 29 -5.34 7.28 -2.05
N MET A 30 -4.68 6.49 -2.90
CA MET A 30 -3.61 6.97 -3.76
C MET A 30 -4.15 8.02 -4.73
N ASN A 31 -5.23 7.71 -5.45
CA ASN A 31 -5.89 8.63 -6.38
C ASN A 31 -6.43 9.89 -5.69
N TYR A 32 -6.92 9.76 -4.45
CA TYR A 32 -7.29 10.92 -3.62
C TYR A 32 -6.07 11.84 -3.40
N HIS A 33 -4.95 11.31 -2.89
CA HIS A 33 -3.77 12.14 -2.65
C HIS A 33 -3.16 12.70 -3.96
N GLU A 34 -3.23 11.97 -5.06
CA GLU A 34 -2.84 12.50 -6.38
C GLU A 34 -3.70 13.71 -6.75
N THR A 35 -5.03 13.59 -6.67
CA THR A 35 -5.98 14.66 -7.00
C THR A 35 -5.76 15.89 -6.12
N GLU A 36 -5.72 15.70 -4.81
CA GLU A 36 -5.53 16.80 -3.86
C GLU A 36 -4.17 17.48 -4.03
N SER A 37 -3.11 16.77 -4.43
CA SER A 37 -1.82 17.39 -4.70
C SER A 37 -1.85 18.40 -5.86
N HIS A 38 -2.79 18.24 -6.80
CA HIS A 38 -3.02 19.17 -7.90
C HIS A 38 -3.91 20.35 -7.47
N LEU A 39 -4.81 20.13 -6.51
CA LEU A 39 -5.73 21.14 -5.98
C LEU A 39 -5.15 21.95 -4.80
N ALA A 40 -4.02 21.50 -4.24
CA ALA A 40 -3.39 22.10 -3.07
C ALA A 40 -3.07 23.58 -3.27
N ASN A 41 -3.51 24.40 -2.32
CA ASN A 41 -3.34 25.86 -2.35
C ASN A 41 -1.99 26.33 -1.77
N SER A 42 -1.21 25.42 -1.18
CA SER A 42 0.10 25.73 -0.61
C SER A 42 1.11 24.62 -0.91
N GLN A 43 2.40 24.97 -0.90
CA GLN A 43 3.47 23.99 -1.11
C GLN A 43 3.55 22.95 0.01
N GLN A 44 3.24 23.35 1.25
CA GLN A 44 3.24 22.42 2.39
C GLN A 44 2.15 21.36 2.23
N ASP A 45 0.95 21.78 1.84
CA ASP A 45 -0.20 20.91 1.59
C ASP A 45 0.07 19.98 0.39
N LYS A 46 0.57 20.55 -0.71
CA LYS A 46 1.00 19.77 -1.88
C LYS A 46 2.03 18.69 -1.50
N MET A 47 3.03 19.05 -0.70
CA MET A 47 4.07 18.11 -0.26
C MET A 47 3.52 17.02 0.68
N TYR A 48 2.52 17.33 1.49
CA TYR A 48 1.81 16.32 2.29
C TYR A 48 1.14 15.29 1.38
N HIS A 49 0.38 15.73 0.38
CA HIS A 49 -0.31 14.83 -0.54
C HIS A 49 0.67 14.02 -1.42
N ILE A 50 1.73 14.64 -1.95
CA ILE A 50 2.75 13.93 -2.74
C ILE A 50 3.43 12.81 -1.94
N ARG A 51 3.80 13.07 -0.68
CA ARG A 51 4.43 12.04 0.17
C ARG A 51 3.52 10.84 0.40
N ASN A 52 2.24 11.07 0.69
CA ASN A 52 1.29 9.98 0.88
C ASN A 52 1.02 9.23 -0.42
N PHE A 53 0.88 9.94 -1.54
CA PHE A 53 0.77 9.32 -2.87
C PHE A 53 1.95 8.37 -3.14
N LYS A 54 3.19 8.85 -2.94
CA LYS A 54 4.39 8.03 -3.13
C LYS A 54 4.46 6.81 -2.21
N ALA A 55 4.10 6.97 -0.94
CA ALA A 55 4.02 5.83 -0.02
C ALA A 55 3.01 4.78 -0.50
N LEU A 56 1.83 5.23 -0.97
CA LEU A 56 0.79 4.35 -1.47
C LEU A 56 1.16 3.65 -2.78
N GLN A 57 1.97 4.26 -3.65
CA GLN A 57 2.51 3.59 -4.84
C GLN A 57 3.29 2.31 -4.45
N GLY A 58 4.13 2.39 -3.41
CA GLY A 58 4.85 1.22 -2.89
C GLY A 58 3.90 0.16 -2.33
N VAL A 59 2.95 0.57 -1.49
CA VAL A 59 1.93 -0.33 -0.92
C VAL A 59 1.14 -1.07 -2.00
N THR A 60 0.62 -0.34 -2.98
CA THR A 60 -0.13 -0.89 -4.12
C THR A 60 0.73 -1.85 -4.94
N LYS A 61 2.00 -1.50 -5.21
CA LYS A 61 2.93 -2.37 -5.94
C LYS A 61 3.19 -3.68 -5.21
N SER A 62 3.44 -3.63 -3.89
CA SER A 62 3.62 -4.83 -3.07
C SER A 62 2.37 -5.71 -3.00
N LEU A 63 1.17 -5.12 -2.86
CA LEU A 63 -0.09 -5.88 -2.85
C LEU A 63 -0.35 -6.56 -4.20
N ARG A 64 -0.11 -5.86 -5.31
CA ARG A 64 -0.22 -6.44 -6.66
C ARG A 64 0.77 -7.59 -6.88
N TRP A 65 2.00 -7.45 -6.39
CA TRP A 65 2.99 -8.53 -6.42
C TRP A 65 2.53 -9.75 -5.59
N VAL A 66 1.99 -9.54 -4.39
CA VAL A 66 1.41 -10.62 -3.57
C VAL A 66 0.27 -11.36 -4.29
N LEU A 67 -0.55 -10.63 -5.06
CA LEU A 67 -1.64 -11.20 -5.88
C LEU A 67 -1.16 -11.84 -7.19
N GLY A 68 0.14 -11.78 -7.51
CA GLY A 68 0.72 -12.40 -8.71
C GLY A 68 0.55 -11.58 -10.00
N ASP A 69 0.57 -10.25 -9.92
CA ASP A 69 0.59 -9.40 -11.12
C ASP A 69 1.83 -9.68 -11.98
N VAL A 70 1.62 -10.31 -13.14
CA VAL A 70 2.67 -10.74 -14.08
C VAL A 70 3.53 -9.62 -14.64
N ARG A 71 3.16 -8.36 -14.41
CA ARG A 71 3.92 -7.17 -14.83
C ARG A 71 4.92 -6.71 -13.78
N ILE A 72 4.87 -7.25 -12.55
CA ILE A 72 5.74 -6.89 -11.44
C ILE A 72 6.58 -8.11 -11.06
N ASP A 73 7.86 -8.07 -11.42
CA ASP A 73 8.82 -9.12 -11.06
C ASP A 73 9.29 -8.98 -9.61
N ASP A 74 9.74 -7.78 -9.23
CA ASP A 74 10.13 -7.40 -7.87
C ASP A 74 9.39 -6.10 -7.44
N PRO A 75 8.65 -6.10 -6.30
CA PRO A 75 7.94 -4.91 -5.84
C PRO A 75 8.87 -3.79 -5.38
N LEU A 76 10.16 -4.04 -5.15
CA LEU A 76 11.13 -3.04 -4.67
C LEU A 76 11.95 -2.36 -5.77
N GLU A 77 11.96 -2.91 -7.00
CA GLU A 77 12.72 -2.39 -8.15
C GLU A 77 11.96 -1.40 -9.05
#